data_AF-A0A3D8YIM7-F1
#
_entry.id   AF-A0A3D8YIM7-F1
#
_cell.length_a   1.000
_cell.length_b   1.000
_cell.length_c   1.000
_cell.angle_alpha   90.00
_cell.angle_beta   90.00
_cell.angle_gamma   90.00
#
_symmetry.space_group_name_H-M   'P 1'
#
loop_
_entity.id
_entity.type
_entity.pdbx_description
1 polymer ?
#
loop_
_entity_poly.entity_id
_entity_poly.type
_entity_poly.pdbx_seq_one_letter_code
_entity_poly.pdbx_strand_id
1 'polypeptide(L)'
;ANTQSLFEKLSQITTDVVMNYENANNNNFKGNCTNCVSDFTPQTAEELTNLMLDMIAVFDSKAWEEAVLNAPFQFSNSPSECGIDYPKCVNPFNNGRVAHIYEHYVLTPKSVVDAFRRAINLEVNILKSGFVGLGYELDDGDGNLAITASALNPEKLFGKTLNKVDIGELRDIINEFSHTKG
;
A
#
# COMPACT_ATOMS: atom_id res chain seq x y z
N ALA A 1 -25.83 -4.03 17.58
CA ALA A 1 -24.70 -4.97 17.55
C ALA A 1 -23.45 -4.38 16.89
N ASN A 2 -23.23 -3.05 16.94
CA ASN A 2 -22.30 -2.41 15.98
C ASN A 2 -20.95 -2.00 16.59
N THR A 3 -20.90 -1.57 17.85
CA THR A 3 -19.63 -1.18 18.49
C THR A 3 -18.80 -2.37 18.97
N GLN A 4 -19.44 -3.40 19.53
CA GLN A 4 -18.73 -4.58 20.03
C GLN A 4 -18.05 -5.37 18.89
N SER A 5 -18.73 -5.52 17.75
CA SER A 5 -18.16 -6.16 16.55
C SER A 5 -17.01 -5.36 15.94
N LEU A 6 -17.04 -4.02 16.02
CA LEU A 6 -15.93 -3.17 15.59
C LEU A 6 -14.71 -3.36 16.51
N PHE A 7 -14.90 -3.30 17.83
CA PHE A 7 -13.80 -3.51 18.78
C PHE A 7 -13.22 -4.93 18.71
N GLU A 8 -14.04 -5.96 18.46
CA GLU A 8 -13.57 -7.33 18.23
C GLU A 8 -12.74 -7.47 16.96
N LYS A 9 -13.03 -6.69 15.91
CA LYS A 9 -12.21 -6.66 14.69
C LYS A 9 -10.92 -5.88 14.91
N LEU A 10 -10.99 -4.73 15.56
CA LEU A 10 -9.81 -3.94 15.89
C LEU A 10 -8.86 -4.68 16.85
N SER A 11 -9.39 -5.48 17.79
CA SER A 11 -8.56 -6.27 18.71
C SER A 11 -7.88 -7.47 18.06
N GLN A 12 -8.29 -7.85 16.84
CA GLN A 12 -7.62 -8.88 16.05
C GLN A 12 -6.44 -8.32 15.25
N ILE A 13 -6.27 -7.00 15.20
CA ILE A 13 -5.11 -6.37 14.57
C ILE A 13 -3.90 -6.52 15.53
N THR A 14 -2.91 -7.26 15.06
CA THR A 14 -1.59 -7.52 15.61
C THR A 14 -0.47 -6.74 14.91
N THR A 15 -0.70 -6.26 13.69
CA THR A 15 0.27 -5.47 12.93
C THR A 15 0.45 -4.08 13.57
N ASP A 16 1.70 -3.72 13.87
CA ASP A 16 2.05 -2.43 14.47
C ASP A 16 2.40 -1.42 13.36
N VAL A 17 1.61 -0.36 13.23
CA VAL A 17 1.85 0.72 12.27
C VAL A 17 1.79 2.05 12.99
N VAL A 18 2.92 2.76 13.00
CA VAL A 18 3.00 4.14 13.48
C VAL A 18 2.93 5.07 12.28
N MET A 19 2.01 6.03 12.31
CA MET A 19 1.88 7.04 11.24
C MET A 19 2.30 8.41 11.75
N ASN A 20 3.30 9.00 11.09
CA ASN A 20 3.77 10.35 11.31
C ASN A 20 3.22 11.25 10.20
N TYR A 21 2.35 12.18 10.57
CA TYR A 21 1.77 13.15 9.65
C TYR A 21 2.69 14.36 9.53
N GLU A 22 3.36 14.48 8.39
CA GLU A 22 4.23 15.62 8.13
C GLU A 22 3.59 16.61 7.15
N ASN A 23 3.54 17.87 7.57
CA ASN A 23 3.23 18.98 6.69
C ASN A 23 4.54 19.56 6.13
N ALA A 24 4.70 19.43 4.81
CA ALA A 24 5.70 20.03 3.92
C ALA A 24 7.21 19.79 4.17
N ASN A 25 7.84 19.08 3.22
CA ASN A 25 9.19 19.37 2.70
C ASN A 25 9.40 18.66 1.35
N ASN A 26 10.36 19.13 0.56
CA ASN A 26 10.41 18.85 -0.87
C ASN A 26 10.89 17.45 -1.23
N ASN A 27 11.49 16.66 -0.33
CA ASN A 27 12.39 15.58 -0.74
C ASN A 27 12.29 14.27 0.09
N ASN A 28 11.18 13.98 0.76
CA ASN A 28 11.07 12.78 1.60
C ASN A 28 11.17 11.48 0.78
N PHE A 29 10.76 11.47 -0.48
CA PHE A 29 10.82 10.28 -1.37
C PHE A 29 12.18 10.10 -2.08
N LYS A 30 13.31 10.23 -1.37
CA LYS A 30 14.70 10.14 -1.91
C LYS A 30 14.93 10.93 -3.22
N GLY A 31 14.27 12.08 -3.37
CA GLY A 31 14.37 12.94 -4.55
C GLY A 31 13.51 12.53 -5.76
N ASN A 32 12.67 11.50 -5.64
CA ASN A 32 11.75 11.06 -6.70
C ASN A 32 10.73 12.13 -7.11
N CYS A 33 10.41 13.06 -6.21
CA CYS A 33 9.67 14.25 -6.56
C CYS A 33 10.06 15.42 -5.68
N THR A 34 10.07 16.61 -6.27
CA THR A 34 10.29 17.89 -5.58
C THR A 34 9.02 18.71 -5.61
N ASN A 35 8.57 19.21 -4.45
CA ASN A 35 7.38 20.07 -4.32
C ASN A 35 6.06 19.41 -4.79
N CYS A 36 5.98 18.09 -4.62
CA CYS A 36 4.86 17.22 -5.01
C CYS A 36 3.83 16.99 -3.89
N VAL A 37 4.11 17.38 -2.65
CA VAL A 37 3.24 17.17 -1.49
C VAL A 37 2.40 18.40 -1.15
N SER A 38 1.22 18.20 -0.57
CA SER A 38 0.32 19.22 -0.04
C SER A 38 0.20 19.07 1.47
N ASP A 39 -0.09 20.17 2.15
CA ASP A 39 -0.36 20.14 3.59
C ASP A 39 -1.63 19.36 3.89
N PHE A 40 -1.63 18.65 5.01
CA PHE A 40 -2.82 18.02 5.56
C PHE A 40 -3.79 19.09 6.06
N THR A 41 -5.06 18.87 5.71
CA THR A 41 -6.18 19.40 6.48
C THR A 41 -6.59 18.37 7.54
N PRO A 42 -7.34 18.76 8.59
CA PRO A 42 -7.91 17.80 9.53
C PRO A 42 -8.71 16.69 8.83
N GLN A 43 -9.46 17.04 7.78
CA GLN A 43 -10.25 16.09 7.01
C GLN A 43 -9.37 15.07 6.28
N THR A 44 -8.34 15.53 5.55
CA THR A 44 -7.48 14.60 4.79
C THR A 44 -6.62 13.73 5.71
N ALA A 45 -6.25 14.21 6.90
CA ALA A 45 -5.59 13.39 7.91
C ALA A 45 -6.52 12.31 8.48
N GLU A 46 -7.78 12.65 8.75
CA GLU A 46 -8.81 11.70 9.19
C GLU A 46 -9.09 10.63 8.12
N GLU A 47 -9.32 11.05 6.88
CA GLU A 47 -9.60 10.14 5.76
C GLU A 47 -8.42 9.19 5.50
N LEU A 48 -7.18 9.68 5.53
CA LEU A 48 -5.99 8.84 5.40
C LEU A 48 -5.86 7.86 6.57
N THR A 49 -6.10 8.31 7.81
CA THR A 49 -6.10 7.44 8.98
C THR A 49 -7.08 6.28 8.80
N ASN A 50 -8.31 6.59 8.39
CA ASN A 50 -9.35 5.58 8.20
C ASN A 50 -9.00 4.58 7.09
N LEU A 51 -8.51 5.07 5.95
CA LEU A 51 -8.04 4.21 4.86
C LEU A 51 -6.94 3.25 5.34
N MET A 52 -5.96 3.76 6.09
CA MET A 52 -4.85 2.94 6.61
C MET A 52 -5.33 1.90 7.62
N LEU A 53 -6.24 2.27 8.54
CA LEU A 53 -6.85 1.33 9.48
C LEU A 53 -7.60 0.21 8.75
N ASP A 54 -8.38 0.55 7.72
CA ASP A 54 -9.10 -0.44 6.91
C ASP A 54 -8.15 -1.38 6.16
N MET A 55 -7.09 -0.84 5.56
CA MET A 55 -6.07 -1.63 4.87
C MET A 55 -5.34 -2.59 5.82
N ILE A 56 -4.90 -2.11 6.98
CA ILE A 56 -4.22 -2.93 7.99
C ILE A 56 -5.16 -4.03 8.48
N ALA A 57 -6.44 -3.71 8.75
CA ALA A 57 -7.42 -4.71 9.14
C ALA A 57 -7.60 -5.82 8.08
N VAL A 58 -7.52 -5.47 6.79
CA VAL A 58 -7.54 -6.45 5.70
C VAL A 58 -6.28 -7.30 5.70
N PHE A 59 -5.09 -6.70 5.71
CA PHE A 59 -3.81 -7.44 5.65
C PHE A 59 -3.58 -8.33 6.88
N ASP A 60 -4.11 -7.93 8.03
CA ASP A 60 -4.01 -8.73 9.24
C ASP A 60 -5.10 -9.80 9.35
N SER A 61 -6.10 -9.76 8.48
CA SER A 61 -7.15 -10.76 8.48
C SER A 61 -6.63 -12.14 8.07
N LYS A 62 -7.20 -13.17 8.69
CA LYS A 62 -6.96 -14.57 8.30
C LYS A 62 -7.36 -14.84 6.85
N ALA A 63 -8.42 -14.21 6.36
CA ALA A 63 -8.89 -14.38 5.00
C ALA A 63 -7.86 -13.90 3.97
N TRP A 64 -7.21 -12.77 4.22
CA TRP A 64 -6.14 -12.27 3.35
C TRP A 64 -4.91 -13.17 3.38
N GLU A 65 -4.47 -13.60 4.57
CA GLU A 65 -3.36 -14.55 4.69
C GLU A 65 -3.63 -15.85 3.95
N GLU A 66 -4.82 -16.45 4.12
CA GLU A 66 -5.19 -17.66 3.39
C GLU A 66 -5.24 -17.43 1.87
N ALA A 67 -5.71 -16.26 1.42
CA ALA A 67 -5.72 -15.92 -0.01
C ALA A 67 -4.30 -15.81 -0.59
N VAL A 68 -3.36 -15.20 0.16
CA VAL A 68 -1.95 -15.08 -0.26
C VAL A 68 -1.27 -16.45 -0.25
N LEU A 69 -1.42 -17.23 0.83
CA LEU A 69 -0.79 -18.54 0.98
C LEU A 69 -1.25 -19.54 -0.09
N ASN A 70 -2.49 -19.41 -0.58
CA ASN A 70 -3.05 -20.28 -1.62
C ASN A 70 -3.10 -19.61 -3.00
N ALA A 71 -2.40 -18.49 -3.20
CA ALA A 71 -2.43 -17.76 -4.47
C ALA A 71 -1.97 -18.67 -5.62
N PRO A 72 -2.72 -18.75 -6.74
CA PRO A 72 -2.36 -19.57 -7.89
C PRO A 72 -1.29 -18.91 -8.77
N PHE A 73 -0.67 -17.82 -8.31
CA PHE A 73 0.31 -17.01 -9.02
C PHE A 73 1.51 -16.70 -8.12
N GLN A 74 2.62 -16.31 -8.74
CA GLN A 74 3.85 -15.94 -8.07
C GLN A 74 3.84 -14.46 -7.67
N PHE A 75 4.36 -14.20 -6.48
CA PHE A 75 4.76 -12.87 -6.05
C PHE A 75 6.25 -12.69 -6.37
N SER A 76 6.67 -11.48 -6.71
CA SER A 76 8.06 -11.19 -7.03
C SER A 76 8.40 -9.74 -6.73
N ASN A 77 9.62 -9.51 -6.26
CA ASN A 77 10.18 -8.16 -6.26
C ASN A 77 10.67 -7.81 -7.67
N SER A 78 10.70 -6.51 -7.97
CA SER A 78 11.19 -6.01 -9.25
C SER A 78 12.31 -5.01 -9.00
N PRO A 79 13.44 -5.08 -9.73
CA PRO A 79 14.49 -4.08 -9.59
C PRO A 79 14.13 -2.76 -10.29
N SER A 80 13.00 -2.70 -11.00
CA SER A 80 12.50 -1.48 -11.65
C SER A 80 10.99 -1.52 -11.88
N GLU A 81 10.37 -0.34 -11.92
CA GLU A 81 8.98 -0.17 -12.33
C GLU A 81 8.77 -0.52 -13.80
N CYS A 82 7.76 -1.34 -14.10
CA CYS A 82 7.44 -1.74 -15.48
C CYS A 82 7.01 -0.56 -16.37
N GLY A 83 6.49 0.52 -15.77
CA GLY A 83 6.15 1.75 -16.47
C GLY A 83 7.35 2.63 -16.83
N ILE A 84 8.51 2.39 -16.21
CA ILE A 84 9.74 3.21 -16.37
C ILE A 84 10.79 2.46 -17.21
N ASP A 85 11.14 1.23 -16.83
CA ASP A 85 12.16 0.41 -17.50
C ASP A 85 11.64 -1.03 -17.67
N TYR A 86 10.70 -1.20 -18.60
CA TYR A 86 10.05 -2.48 -18.88
C TYR A 86 11.05 -3.65 -19.07
N PRO A 87 12.18 -3.51 -19.79
CA PRO A 87 13.18 -4.59 -19.90
C PRO A 87 13.82 -5.05 -18.59
N LYS A 88 13.87 -4.20 -17.56
CA LYS A 88 14.40 -4.56 -16.23
C LYS A 88 13.31 -4.99 -15.25
N CYS A 89 12.04 -4.82 -15.60
CA CYS A 89 10.96 -5.13 -14.69
C CYS A 89 10.71 -6.65 -14.61
N VAL A 90 10.28 -7.10 -13.43
CA VAL A 90 9.88 -8.49 -13.17
C VAL A 90 8.40 -8.50 -12.87
N ASN A 91 7.61 -8.98 -13.84
CA ASN A 91 6.17 -9.12 -13.69
C ASN A 91 5.72 -10.54 -14.09
N PRO A 92 4.74 -11.12 -13.38
CA PRO A 92 4.10 -12.35 -13.82
C PRO A 92 3.42 -12.18 -15.19
N PHE A 93 3.49 -13.23 -16.02
CA PHE A 93 2.72 -13.32 -17.26
C PHE A 93 1.25 -13.66 -16.98
N ASN A 94 0.44 -13.80 -18.04
CA ASN A 94 -0.99 -14.17 -17.94
C ASN A 94 -1.25 -15.52 -17.23
N ASN A 95 -0.24 -16.38 -17.12
CA ASN A 95 -0.32 -17.64 -16.37
C ASN A 95 0.05 -17.48 -14.88
N GLY A 96 0.25 -16.25 -14.41
CA GLY A 96 0.61 -15.94 -13.03
C GLY A 96 2.05 -16.29 -12.67
N ARG A 97 2.95 -16.51 -13.63
CA ARG A 97 4.35 -16.87 -13.37
C ARG A 97 5.32 -15.88 -13.99
N VAL A 98 6.44 -15.61 -13.30
CA VAL A 98 7.54 -14.83 -13.88
C VAL A 98 8.31 -15.69 -14.90
N ALA A 99 9.10 -15.04 -15.75
CA ALA A 99 10.03 -15.78 -16.62
C ALA A 99 11.07 -16.53 -15.77
N HIS A 100 11.50 -17.71 -16.23
CA HIS A 100 12.50 -18.54 -15.53
C HIS A 100 13.78 -17.76 -15.15
N ILE A 101 14.22 -16.84 -16.02
CA ILE A 101 15.40 -16.00 -15.76
C ILE A 101 15.24 -15.08 -14.53
N TYR A 102 14.01 -14.81 -14.09
CA TYR A 102 13.67 -13.98 -12.94
C TYR A 102 13.16 -14.80 -11.74
N GLU A 103 13.28 -16.13 -11.74
CA GLU A 103 12.83 -16.96 -10.61
C GLU A 103 13.51 -16.58 -9.28
N HIS A 104 14.73 -16.03 -9.33
CA HIS A 104 15.44 -15.55 -8.16
C HIS A 104 14.81 -14.32 -7.49
N TYR A 105 13.88 -13.64 -8.15
CA TYR A 105 13.07 -12.55 -7.59
C TYR A 105 11.75 -13.03 -6.98
N VAL A 106 11.39 -14.32 -7.15
CA VAL A 106 10.12 -14.86 -6.65
C VAL A 106 10.15 -14.92 -5.13
N LEU A 107 9.09 -14.39 -4.53
CA LEU A 107 8.86 -14.42 -3.10
C LEU A 107 8.06 -15.65 -2.71
N THR A 108 8.30 -16.16 -1.51
CA THR A 108 7.40 -17.15 -0.91
C THR A 108 6.09 -16.47 -0.50
N PRO A 109 4.93 -17.14 -0.58
CA PRO A 109 3.69 -16.55 -0.08
C PRO A 109 3.77 -16.12 1.39
N LYS A 110 4.49 -16.89 2.22
CA LYS A 110 4.70 -16.55 3.63
C LYS A 110 5.51 -15.27 3.82
N SER A 111 6.57 -15.06 3.02
CA SER A 111 7.35 -13.82 3.10
C SER A 111 6.53 -12.60 2.69
N VAL A 112 5.56 -12.73 1.79
CA VAL A 112 4.63 -11.64 1.45
C VAL A 112 3.72 -11.31 2.64
N VAL A 113 3.13 -12.33 3.28
CA VAL A 113 2.33 -12.13 4.50
C VAL A 113 3.16 -11.44 5.59
N ASP A 114 4.38 -11.92 5.80
CA ASP A 114 5.28 -11.39 6.83
C ASP A 114 5.70 -9.94 6.54
N ALA A 115 5.97 -9.60 5.28
CA ALA A 115 6.33 -8.23 4.89
C ALA A 115 5.17 -7.25 5.20
N PHE A 116 3.94 -7.59 4.80
CA PHE A 116 2.79 -6.72 5.02
C PHE A 116 2.40 -6.58 6.50
N ARG A 117 2.65 -7.62 7.32
CA ARG A 117 2.40 -7.61 8.77
C ARG A 117 3.58 -7.15 9.61
N ARG A 118 4.74 -6.89 9.00
CA ARG A 118 5.91 -6.35 9.69
C ARG A 118 5.57 -4.98 10.27
N ALA A 119 6.04 -4.73 11.50
CA ALA A 119 5.97 -3.41 12.11
C ALA A 119 6.62 -2.35 11.21
N ILE A 120 6.02 -1.16 11.13
CA ILE A 120 6.56 -0.06 10.34
C ILE A 120 6.22 1.31 10.93
N ASN A 121 7.17 2.24 10.88
CA ASN A 121 6.93 3.67 11.05
C ASN A 121 6.81 4.30 9.66
N LEU A 122 5.64 4.87 9.37
CA LEU A 122 5.37 5.52 8.10
C LEU A 122 5.33 7.03 8.30
N GLU A 123 6.19 7.74 7.58
CA GLU A 123 5.94 9.16 7.32
C GLU A 123 4.95 9.24 6.16
N VAL A 124 3.81 9.87 6.41
CA VAL A 124 2.73 9.94 5.43
C VAL A 124 2.52 11.36 4.93
N ASN A 125 2.22 11.52 3.62
CA ASN A 125 1.91 12.80 3.00
C ASN A 125 0.74 12.70 2.00
N ILE A 126 0.20 13.85 1.61
CA ILE A 126 -0.76 13.97 0.51
C ILE A 126 -0.06 14.53 -0.72
N LEU A 127 -0.27 13.92 -1.89
CA LEU A 127 0.28 14.42 -3.16
C LEU A 127 -0.62 15.49 -3.78
N LYS A 128 0.03 16.47 -4.42
CA LYS A 128 -0.56 17.37 -5.40
C LYS A 128 -1.04 16.59 -6.62
N SER A 129 -1.90 17.20 -7.43
CA SER A 129 -2.37 16.60 -8.69
C SER A 129 -1.20 16.27 -9.64
N GLY A 130 -1.33 15.15 -10.37
CA GLY A 130 -0.33 14.67 -11.33
C GLY A 130 0.40 13.39 -10.93
N PHE A 131 0.21 12.92 -9.69
CA PHE A 131 0.70 11.64 -9.18
C PHE A 131 -0.47 10.76 -8.72
N VAL A 132 -0.32 9.44 -8.83
CA VAL A 132 -1.28 8.46 -8.28
C VAL A 132 -0.92 8.15 -6.82
N GLY A 133 0.36 7.89 -6.56
CA GLY A 133 0.93 7.80 -5.24
C GLY A 133 2.45 7.62 -5.32
N LEU A 134 3.11 7.55 -4.17
CA LEU A 134 4.53 7.27 -4.00
C LEU A 134 4.73 6.47 -2.71
N GLY A 135 5.34 5.30 -2.83
CA GLY A 135 5.80 4.49 -1.71
C GLY A 135 7.30 4.27 -1.77
N TYR A 136 7.95 4.24 -0.61
CA TYR A 136 9.37 3.95 -0.54
C TYR A 136 9.77 3.39 0.83
N GLU A 137 10.48 2.27 0.86
CA GLU A 137 11.12 1.72 2.07
C GLU A 137 12.44 2.46 2.34
N LEU A 138 12.53 3.16 3.47
CA LEU A 138 13.71 3.96 3.80
C LEU A 138 14.83 3.07 4.34
N ASP A 139 14.53 2.32 5.41
CA ASP A 139 15.38 1.40 6.17
C ASP A 139 14.50 0.33 6.86
N ASP A 140 15.09 -0.70 7.50
CA ASP A 140 14.38 -1.81 8.17
C ASP A 140 13.43 -1.32 9.28
N GLY A 141 12.17 -1.06 8.90
CA GLY A 141 11.11 -0.62 9.81
C GLY A 141 10.61 0.80 9.56
N ASP A 142 11.19 1.55 8.62
CA ASP A 142 10.77 2.92 8.28
C ASP A 142 10.43 3.04 6.79
N GLY A 143 9.37 3.80 6.47
CA GLY A 143 8.97 4.02 5.09
C GLY A 143 8.24 5.34 4.88
N ASN A 144 8.13 5.74 3.61
CA ASN A 144 7.34 6.88 3.19
C ASN A 144 6.17 6.42 2.33
N LEU A 145 5.00 6.97 2.61
CA LEU A 145 3.81 6.77 1.79
C LEU A 145 3.16 8.12 1.51
N ALA A 146 2.98 8.44 0.23
CA ALA A 146 2.12 9.53 -0.18
C ALA A 146 1.10 9.07 -1.20
N ILE A 147 -0.14 9.51 -1.02
CA ILE A 147 -1.23 9.22 -1.95
C ILE A 147 -1.85 10.51 -2.45
N THR A 148 -2.42 10.47 -3.65
CA THR A 148 -3.20 11.60 -4.15
C THR A 148 -4.40 11.88 -3.24
N ALA A 149 -4.69 13.14 -2.94
CA ALA A 149 -5.86 13.52 -2.14
C ALA A 149 -7.16 12.94 -2.70
N SER A 150 -7.23 12.76 -4.02
CA SER A 150 -8.42 12.22 -4.65
C SER A 150 -8.66 10.74 -4.34
N ALA A 151 -7.62 9.97 -4.00
CA ALA A 151 -7.72 8.57 -3.61
C ALA A 151 -8.43 8.40 -2.25
N LEU A 152 -8.47 9.46 -1.44
CA LEU A 152 -9.22 9.48 -0.18
C LEU A 152 -10.73 9.62 -0.37
N ASN A 153 -11.19 9.98 -1.59
CA ASN A 153 -12.62 10.10 -1.86
C ASN A 153 -13.29 8.71 -1.85
N PRO A 154 -14.19 8.42 -0.88
CA PRO A 154 -14.84 7.12 -0.79
C PRO A 154 -15.66 6.76 -2.04
N GLU A 155 -16.22 7.75 -2.75
CA GLU A 155 -16.96 7.48 -3.98
C GLU A 155 -16.06 7.03 -5.14
N LYS A 156 -14.77 7.39 -5.11
CA LYS A 156 -13.80 6.86 -6.08
C LYS A 156 -13.43 5.42 -5.74
N LEU A 157 -13.24 5.10 -4.47
CA LEU A 157 -12.88 3.76 -4.03
C LEU A 157 -14.05 2.78 -4.04
N PHE A 158 -15.27 3.25 -3.76
CA PHE A 158 -16.44 2.39 -3.52
C PHE A 158 -17.65 2.70 -4.41
N GLY A 159 -17.50 3.62 -5.38
CA GLY A 159 -18.58 4.13 -6.21
C GLY A 159 -19.54 5.04 -5.44
N LYS A 160 -20.43 5.74 -6.17
CA LYS A 160 -21.40 6.69 -5.58
C LYS A 160 -22.34 6.05 -4.53
N THR A 161 -22.57 4.75 -4.65
CA THR A 161 -23.44 3.97 -3.76
C THR A 161 -22.65 3.23 -2.67
N LEU A 162 -21.33 3.41 -2.61
CA LEU A 162 -20.42 2.80 -1.64
C LEU A 162 -20.53 1.26 -1.56
N ASN A 163 -20.90 0.61 -2.67
CA ASN A 163 -21.17 -0.83 -2.72
C ASN A 163 -20.33 -1.56 -3.79
N LYS A 164 -19.42 -0.85 -4.47
CA LYS A 164 -18.57 -1.42 -5.51
C LYS A 164 -17.15 -0.91 -5.37
N VAL A 165 -16.21 -1.79 -5.06
CA VAL A 165 -14.79 -1.44 -5.02
C VAL A 165 -14.28 -1.11 -6.43
N ASP A 166 -13.64 0.04 -6.59
CA ASP A 166 -12.79 0.34 -7.74
C ASP A 166 -11.44 -0.33 -7.55
N ILE A 167 -11.26 -1.46 -8.24
CA ILE A 167 -10.06 -2.28 -8.13
C ILE A 167 -8.84 -1.54 -8.66
N GLY A 168 -9.00 -0.59 -9.60
CA GLY A 168 -7.87 0.18 -10.15
C GLY A 168 -7.30 1.14 -9.12
N GLU A 169 -8.16 1.98 -8.53
CA GLU A 169 -7.76 2.94 -7.50
C GLU A 169 -7.21 2.22 -6.25
N LEU A 170 -7.87 1.13 -5.81
CA LEU A 170 -7.38 0.34 -4.68
C LEU A 170 -6.04 -0.34 -4.98
N ARG A 171 -5.86 -0.88 -6.19
CA ARG A 171 -4.59 -1.49 -6.61
C ARG A 171 -3.46 -0.49 -6.49
N ASP A 172 -3.66 0.74 -6.95
CA ASP A 172 -2.60 1.74 -6.97
C ASP A 172 -2.19 2.15 -5.53
N ILE A 173 -3.14 2.27 -4.60
CA ILE A 173 -2.83 2.51 -3.17
C ILE A 173 -2.05 1.33 -2.57
N ILE A 174 -2.49 0.10 -2.84
CA ILE A 174 -1.80 -1.11 -2.34
C ILE A 174 -0.40 -1.22 -2.94
N ASN A 175 -0.22 -0.84 -4.22
CA ASN A 175 1.07 -0.79 -4.89
C ASN A 175 2.03 0.12 -4.12
N GLU A 176 1.63 1.37 -3.85
CA GLU A 176 2.49 2.30 -3.12
C GLU A 176 2.76 1.83 -1.69
N PHE A 177 1.76 1.30 -0.98
CA PHE A 177 2.01 0.73 0.34
C PHE A 177 3.00 -0.43 0.28
N SER A 178 2.95 -1.27 -0.77
CA SER A 178 3.86 -2.40 -0.92
C SER A 178 5.32 -1.97 -1.08
N HIS A 179 5.59 -0.85 -1.74
CA HIS A 179 6.95 -0.28 -1.83
C HIS A 179 7.52 0.12 -0.47
N THR A 180 6.69 0.38 0.54
CA THR A 180 7.15 0.66 1.92
C THR A 180 7.59 -0.59 2.67
N LYS A 181 7.28 -1.79 2.13
CA LYS A 181 7.52 -3.09 2.78
C LYS A 181 8.69 -3.88 2.18
N GLY A 182 9.33 -3.36 1.13
CA GLY A 182 10.48 -3.96 0.44
C GLY A 182 10.11 -4.65 -0.86
#